data_AF-A0A2G6H0I8-F1
#
_entry.id   AF-A0A2G6H0I8-F1
#
_cell.length_a   1.000
_cell.length_b   1.000
_cell.length_c   1.000
_cell.angle_alpha   90.00
_cell.angle_beta   90.00
_cell.angle_gamma   90.00
#
_symmetry.space_group_name_H-M   'P 1'
#
loop_
_entity.id
_entity.type
_entity.pdbx_description
1 polymer ?
#
loop_
_entity_poly.entity_id
_entity_poly.type
_entity_poly.pdbx_seq_one_letter_code
_entity_poly.pdbx_strand_id
1 'polypeptide(L)'
;MRKRETHRTKAFGFLSAMLLLFVPGGLAAQEVVSLSLRNVVDLAITQSSAVKYVQNTDVNYYWRWKNHQTRFRPQLTLSGDLPDFENQTRPITQPDGSVVFSKVSQLETSARLALSQPIPVLGATVYAASGIVRLQDFINEGTGYSGYPVSVGIAQPL
;
A
#
# COMPACT_ATOMS: atom_id res chain seq x y z
N MET A 1 50.95 -42.87 7.87
CA MET A 1 49.58 -43.27 7.46
C MET A 1 48.81 -42.01 7.07
N ARG A 2 48.42 -41.88 5.78
CA ARG A 2 47.43 -40.97 5.13
C ARG A 2 47.46 -39.45 5.46
N LYS A 3 47.83 -38.54 4.54
CA LYS A 3 47.20 -38.08 3.26
C LYS A 3 45.87 -37.32 3.45
N ARG A 4 45.83 -36.03 3.03
CA ARG A 4 44.78 -35.24 2.30
C ARG A 4 45.17 -33.74 2.35
N GLU A 5 45.73 -33.14 1.29
CA GLU A 5 45.06 -32.43 0.17
C GLU A 5 44.22 -31.22 0.66
N THR A 6 44.68 -29.95 0.60
CA THR A 6 44.83 -28.98 -0.52
C THR A 6 43.54 -28.30 -1.03
N HIS A 7 43.68 -26.98 -1.31
CA HIS A 7 42.85 -26.11 -2.17
C HIS A 7 41.60 -25.40 -1.59
N ARG A 8 41.76 -24.24 -0.92
CA ARG A 8 40.68 -23.23 -0.79
C ARG A 8 41.06 -21.76 -1.01
N THR A 9 42.28 -21.42 -1.45
CA THR A 9 42.71 -20.01 -1.60
C THR A 9 43.10 -19.59 -3.01
N LYS A 10 43.02 -20.47 -4.02
CA LYS A 10 43.37 -20.13 -5.41
C LYS A 10 42.22 -19.54 -6.23
N ALA A 11 40.97 -19.63 -5.76
CA ALA A 11 39.80 -19.14 -6.51
C ALA A 11 39.66 -17.61 -6.49
N PHE A 12 40.07 -16.94 -5.41
CA PHE A 12 39.92 -15.49 -5.27
C PHE A 12 40.95 -14.70 -6.10
N GLY A 13 42.18 -15.22 -6.23
CA GLY A 13 43.21 -14.63 -7.09
C GLY A 13 42.92 -14.81 -8.59
N PHE A 14 42.27 -15.91 -8.97
CA PHE A 14 41.87 -16.15 -10.36
C PHE A 14 40.73 -15.23 -10.83
N LEU A 15 39.79 -14.87 -9.95
CA LEU A 15 38.70 -13.94 -10.28
C LEU A 15 39.19 -12.50 -10.49
N SER A 16 40.20 -12.07 -9.73
CA SER A 16 40.78 -10.72 -9.87
C SER A 16 41.71 -10.59 -11.08
N ALA A 17 42.36 -11.68 -11.51
CA ALA A 17 43.18 -11.71 -12.72
C ALA A 17 42.35 -11.82 -14.02
N MET A 18 41.18 -12.47 -13.95
CA MET A 18 40.25 -12.61 -15.08
C MET A 18 39.40 -11.35 -15.35
N LEU A 19 39.39 -10.38 -14.43
CA LEU A 19 38.78 -9.06 -14.67
C LEU A 19 39.75 -8.07 -15.34
N LEU A 20 41.06 -8.33 -15.27
CA LEU A 20 42.12 -7.45 -15.82
C LEU A 20 42.55 -7.81 -17.25
N LEU A 21 42.17 -8.99 -17.76
CA LEU A 21 42.56 -9.49 -19.08
C LEU A 21 41.51 -9.26 -20.18
N PHE A 22 40.41 -8.58 -19.88
CA PHE A 22 39.34 -8.24 -20.84
C PHE A 22 39.28 -6.75 -21.18
N VAL A 23 40.45 -6.11 -21.35
CA VAL A 23 40.54 -4.79 -22.01
C VAL A 23 41.28 -4.94 -23.34
N PRO A 24 40.63 -5.48 -24.39
CA PRO A 24 41.18 -5.38 -25.73
C PRO A 24 41.08 -3.92 -26.20
N GLY A 25 42.20 -3.45 -26.75
CA GLY A 25 42.51 -2.07 -27.08
C GLY A 25 41.41 -1.33 -27.85
N GLY A 26 41.21 -0.10 -27.40
CA GLY A 26 40.35 0.89 -28.03
C GLY A 26 40.07 2.03 -27.07
N LEU A 27 41.10 2.77 -26.63
CA LEU A 27 40.92 4.13 -26.11
C LEU A 27 40.54 5.04 -27.29
N ALA A 28 39.40 4.75 -27.92
CA ALA A 28 38.82 5.58 -28.95
C ALA A 28 38.17 6.77 -28.26
N ALA A 29 38.81 7.92 -28.46
CA ALA A 29 38.21 9.24 -28.47
C ALA A 29 37.33 9.58 -27.26
N GLN A 30 37.90 10.36 -26.36
CA GLN A 30 37.13 11.42 -25.72
C GLN A 30 36.57 12.26 -26.89
N GLU A 31 35.32 12.00 -27.27
CA GLU A 31 34.64 12.76 -28.30
C GLU A 31 34.64 14.20 -27.80
N VAL A 32 35.48 15.04 -28.38
CA VAL A 32 35.54 16.47 -28.05
C VAL A 32 34.26 17.05 -28.62
N VAL A 33 33.19 17.00 -27.83
CA VAL A 33 31.91 17.60 -28.17
C VAL A 33 32.15 19.10 -28.17
N SER A 34 32.42 19.66 -29.35
CA SER A 34 32.53 21.09 -29.57
C SER A 34 31.13 21.70 -29.50
N LEU A 35 30.65 21.91 -28.26
CA LEU A 35 29.38 22.57 -28.04
C LEU A 35 29.54 24.05 -28.39
N SER A 36 28.78 24.51 -29.39
CA SER A 36 28.60 25.93 -29.59
C SER A 36 27.94 26.54 -28.36
N LEU A 37 28.16 27.82 -28.09
CA LEU A 37 27.47 28.53 -26.99
C LEU A 37 25.94 28.34 -27.07
N ARG A 38 25.39 28.31 -28.29
CA ARG A 38 23.97 28.06 -28.51
C ARG A 38 23.57 26.67 -28.03
N ASN A 39 24.35 25.64 -28.34
CA ASN A 39 24.08 24.26 -27.91
C ASN A 39 24.11 24.12 -26.38
N VAL A 40 25.04 24.81 -25.70
CA VAL A 40 25.11 24.80 -24.22
C VAL A 40 23.91 25.52 -23.62
N VAL A 41 23.49 26.64 -24.19
CA VAL A 41 22.29 27.38 -23.75
C VAL A 41 21.03 26.55 -23.95
N ASP A 42 20.86 25.91 -25.12
CA ASP A 42 19.71 25.04 -25.39
C ASP A 42 19.69 23.82 -24.46
N LEU A 43 20.86 23.22 -24.20
CA LEU A 43 20.98 22.12 -23.25
C LEU A 43 20.66 22.56 -21.82
N ALA A 44 21.11 23.76 -21.41
CA ALA A 44 20.79 24.32 -20.10
C ALA A 44 19.30 24.63 -19.97
N ILE A 45 18.66 25.21 -20.99
CA ILE A 45 17.22 25.50 -20.97
C ILE A 45 16.41 24.19 -20.95
N THR A 46 16.84 23.14 -21.64
CA THR A 46 16.07 21.90 -21.73
C THR A 46 16.33 20.93 -20.56
N GLN A 47 17.54 20.92 -20.00
CA GLN A 47 17.97 19.89 -19.04
C GLN A 47 18.43 20.43 -17.68
N SER A 48 18.45 21.76 -17.48
CA SER A 48 18.85 22.33 -16.18
C SER A 48 17.93 21.87 -15.05
N SER A 49 18.54 21.64 -13.89
CA SER A 49 17.84 21.35 -12.64
C SER A 49 16.85 22.45 -12.26
N ALA A 50 17.17 23.71 -12.56
CA ALA A 50 16.28 24.85 -12.29
C ALA A 50 14.99 24.77 -13.11
N VAL A 51 15.08 24.39 -14.40
CA VAL A 51 13.91 24.24 -15.27
C VAL A 51 13.05 23.06 -14.81
N LYS A 52 13.67 21.92 -14.49
CA LYS A 52 12.95 20.78 -13.92
C LYS A 52 12.28 21.11 -12.58
N TYR A 53 12.92 21.92 -11.74
CA TYR A 53 12.36 22.38 -10.48
C TYR A 53 11.08 23.20 -10.68
N VAL A 54 11.09 24.15 -11.61
CA VAL A 54 9.91 24.97 -11.92
C VAL A 54 8.79 24.11 -12.51
N GLN A 55 9.09 23.22 -13.47
CA GLN A 55 8.11 22.29 -14.03
C GLN A 55 7.45 21.40 -12.96
N ASN A 56 8.25 20.83 -12.06
CA ASN A 56 7.74 20.04 -10.94
C ASN A 56 6.88 20.88 -10.00
N THR A 57 7.28 22.13 -9.75
CA THR A 57 6.54 23.06 -8.91
C THR A 57 5.15 23.36 -9.49
N ASP A 58 5.06 23.60 -10.79
CA ASP A 58 3.78 23.83 -11.47
C ASP A 58 2.86 22.62 -11.39
N VAL A 59 3.40 21.43 -11.67
CA VAL A 59 2.67 20.16 -11.54
C VAL A 59 2.18 19.96 -10.11
N ASN A 60 3.02 20.24 -9.12
CA ASN A 60 2.65 20.15 -7.70
C ASN A 60 1.51 21.11 -7.35
N TYR A 61 1.56 22.36 -7.80
CA TYR A 61 0.47 23.32 -7.56
C TYR A 61 -0.84 22.89 -8.20
N TYR A 62 -0.78 22.37 -9.43
CA TYR A 62 -1.95 21.82 -10.10
C TYR A 62 -2.59 20.67 -9.31
N TRP A 63 -1.79 19.69 -8.85
CA TRP A 63 -2.32 18.57 -8.05
C TRP A 63 -2.81 19.00 -6.67
N ARG A 64 -2.19 20.00 -6.05
CA ARG A 64 -2.67 20.59 -4.78
C ARG A 64 -4.05 21.23 -4.95
N TRP A 65 -4.25 22.02 -6.00
CA TRP A 65 -5.56 22.60 -6.31
C TRP A 65 -6.58 21.50 -6.59
N LYS A 66 -6.21 20.48 -7.38
CA LYS A 66 -7.11 19.36 -7.67
C LYS A 66 -7.52 18.60 -6.42
N ASN A 67 -6.57 18.32 -5.51
CA ASN A 67 -6.84 17.66 -4.23
C ASN A 67 -7.69 18.52 -3.29
N HIS A 68 -7.55 19.85 -3.35
CA HIS A 68 -8.45 20.73 -2.60
C HIS A 68 -9.89 20.61 -3.12
N GLN A 69 -10.09 20.57 -4.43
CA GLN A 69 -11.42 20.40 -5.04
C GLN A 69 -12.06 19.04 -4.73
N THR A 70 -11.28 17.96 -4.62
CA THR A 70 -11.80 16.62 -4.29
C THR A 70 -12.28 16.50 -2.86
N ARG A 71 -11.78 17.32 -1.93
CA ARG A 71 -12.21 17.32 -0.52
C ARG A 71 -13.67 17.75 -0.33
N PHE A 72 -14.26 18.45 -1.30
CA PHE A 72 -15.66 18.89 -1.24
C PHE A 72 -16.63 17.98 -1.99
N ARG A 73 -16.13 16.86 -2.50
CA ARG A 73 -16.92 15.87 -3.24
C ARG A 73 -17.36 14.75 -2.30
N PRO A 74 -18.44 14.03 -2.66
CA PRO A 74 -18.85 12.88 -1.88
C PRO A 74 -17.78 11.79 -2.00
N GLN A 75 -17.35 11.27 -0.87
CA GLN A 75 -16.37 10.19 -0.78
C GLN A 75 -17.11 8.90 -0.47
N LEU A 76 -16.88 7.87 -1.29
CA LEU A 76 -17.40 6.53 -1.07
C LEU A 76 -16.25 5.63 -0.64
N THR A 77 -16.36 5.02 0.53
CA THR A 77 -15.36 4.13 1.13
C THR A 77 -15.97 2.76 1.35
N LEU A 78 -15.37 1.74 0.76
CA LEU A 78 -15.62 0.35 1.10
C LEU A 78 -14.52 -0.12 2.05
N SER A 79 -14.94 -0.67 3.18
CA SER A 79 -14.08 -1.22 4.23
C SER A 79 -14.59 -2.60 4.61
N GLY A 80 -13.72 -3.48 5.05
CA GLY A 80 -14.08 -4.82 5.50
C GLY A 80 -12.86 -5.48 6.12
N ASP A 81 -13.13 -6.40 7.04
CA ASP A 81 -12.07 -7.15 7.69
C ASP A 81 -11.76 -8.42 6.88
N LEU A 82 -10.53 -8.91 7.01
CA LEU A 82 -10.21 -10.23 6.49
C LEU A 82 -11.04 -11.29 7.24
N PRO A 83 -11.41 -12.41 6.58
CA PRO A 83 -12.17 -13.44 7.26
C PRO A 83 -11.45 -13.95 8.51
N ASP A 84 -12.13 -13.86 9.65
CA ASP A 84 -11.61 -14.28 10.96
C ASP A 84 -12.10 -15.68 11.28
N PHE A 85 -11.16 -16.62 11.39
CA PHE A 85 -11.45 -18.03 11.68
C PHE A 85 -11.13 -18.36 13.13
N GLU A 86 -12.17 -18.71 13.88
CA GLU A 86 -12.07 -19.10 15.27
C GLU A 86 -12.40 -20.58 15.41
N ASN A 87 -11.48 -21.37 16.00
CA ASN A 87 -11.72 -22.77 16.36
C ASN A 87 -11.18 -23.03 17.77
N GLN A 88 -12.02 -22.86 18.79
CA GLN A 88 -11.66 -23.05 20.18
C GLN A 88 -12.81 -23.60 21.01
N THR A 89 -12.48 -24.28 22.10
CA THR A 89 -13.47 -24.73 23.10
C THR A 89 -13.56 -23.67 24.19
N ARG A 90 -14.74 -23.08 24.39
CA ARG A 90 -14.96 -22.02 25.39
C ARG A 90 -16.02 -22.46 26.42
N PRO A 91 -15.84 -22.13 27.71
CA PRO A 91 -16.88 -22.34 28.71
C PRO A 91 -18.02 -21.35 28.48
N ILE A 92 -19.25 -21.84 28.29
CA ILE A 92 -20.47 -21.06 28.17
C ILE A 92 -21.28 -21.25 29.46
N THR A 93 -21.69 -20.14 30.08
CA THR A 93 -22.58 -20.18 31.26
C THR A 93 -24.02 -20.29 30.79
N GLN A 94 -24.71 -21.33 31.25
CA GLN A 94 -26.08 -21.63 30.87
C GLN A 94 -27.06 -20.82 31.75
N PRO A 95 -28.34 -20.61 31.36
CA PRO A 95 -29.30 -19.83 32.16
C PRO A 95 -29.56 -20.38 33.58
N ASP A 96 -29.19 -21.63 33.85
CA ASP A 96 -29.27 -22.27 35.17
C ASP A 96 -28.03 -22.07 36.06
N GLY A 97 -26.99 -21.38 35.56
CA GLY A 97 -25.74 -21.13 36.27
C GLY A 97 -24.68 -22.23 36.15
N SER A 98 -24.96 -23.33 35.45
CA SER A 98 -23.96 -24.35 35.11
C SER A 98 -23.01 -23.86 33.99
N VAL A 99 -21.81 -24.45 33.92
CA VAL A 99 -20.83 -24.15 32.88
C VAL A 99 -20.66 -25.36 31.98
N VAL A 100 -20.89 -25.17 30.68
CA VAL A 100 -20.70 -26.21 29.66
C VAL A 100 -19.58 -25.79 28.72
N PHE A 101 -18.65 -26.70 28.43
CA PHE A 101 -17.62 -26.47 27.43
C PHE A 101 -18.18 -26.76 26.04
N SER A 102 -18.36 -25.70 25.25
CA SER A 102 -18.83 -25.81 23.88
C SER A 102 -17.68 -25.52 22.93
N LYS A 103 -17.53 -26.38 21.93
CA LYS A 103 -16.63 -26.12 20.80
C LYS A 103 -17.27 -25.04 19.93
N VAL A 104 -16.50 -24.04 19.56
CA VAL A 104 -16.87 -22.99 18.60
C VAL A 104 -15.93 -23.16 17.41
N SER A 105 -16.50 -23.31 16.22
CA SER A 105 -15.75 -23.31 14.96
C SER A 105 -16.51 -22.43 13.98
N GLN A 106 -16.05 -21.20 13.77
CA GLN A 106 -16.77 -20.21 12.98
C GLN A 106 -15.84 -19.37 12.10
N LEU A 107 -16.37 -18.83 11.01
CA LEU A 107 -15.73 -17.87 10.14
C LEU A 107 -16.57 -16.60 10.09
N GLU A 108 -16.04 -15.49 10.61
CA GLU A 108 -16.66 -14.17 10.53
C GLU A 108 -16.12 -13.40 9.33
N THR A 109 -16.96 -12.65 8.64
CA THR A 109 -16.56 -11.75 7.55
C THR A 109 -17.41 -10.50 7.59
N SER A 110 -16.79 -9.33 7.50
CA SER A 110 -17.47 -8.04 7.56
C SER A 110 -17.25 -7.22 6.29
N ALA A 111 -18.25 -6.44 5.91
CA ALA A 111 -18.13 -5.42 4.87
C ALA A 111 -18.99 -4.21 5.22
N ARG A 112 -18.44 -3.02 5.02
CA ARG A 112 -19.05 -1.73 5.32
C ARG A 112 -18.81 -0.76 4.17
N LEU A 113 -19.89 -0.20 3.66
CA LEU A 113 -19.88 0.86 2.66
C LEU A 113 -20.29 2.17 3.32
N ALA A 114 -19.50 3.23 3.16
CA ALA A 114 -19.75 4.53 3.76
C ALA A 114 -19.61 5.66 2.72
N LEU A 115 -20.62 6.52 2.65
CA LEU A 115 -20.64 7.78 1.91
C LEU A 115 -20.44 8.93 2.89
N SER A 116 -19.53 9.85 2.58
CA SER A 116 -19.25 11.04 3.37
C SER A 116 -19.22 12.28 2.48
N GLN A 117 -20.05 13.28 2.79
CA GLN A 117 -20.13 14.55 2.08
C GLN A 117 -19.98 15.71 3.08
N PRO A 118 -18.85 16.44 3.05
CA PRO A 118 -18.71 17.65 3.83
C PRO A 118 -19.59 18.77 3.26
N ILE A 119 -20.21 19.55 4.14
CA ILE A 119 -20.98 20.76 3.82
C ILE A 119 -20.24 21.96 4.45
N PRO A 120 -19.33 22.62 3.69
CA PRO A 120 -18.47 23.67 4.23
C PRO A 120 -19.23 24.84 4.84
N VAL A 121 -20.39 25.18 4.27
CA VAL A 121 -21.25 26.28 4.72
C VAL A 121 -21.76 26.06 6.14
N LEU A 122 -22.00 24.81 6.53
CA LEU A 122 -22.52 24.45 7.85
C LEU A 122 -21.43 23.98 8.82
N GLY A 123 -20.16 23.92 8.36
CA GLY A 123 -19.09 23.27 9.12
C GLY A 123 -19.36 21.80 9.45
N ALA A 124 -20.33 21.17 8.76
CA ALA A 124 -20.86 19.85 9.08
C ALA A 124 -20.51 18.83 8.00
N THR A 125 -20.61 17.54 8.32
CA THR A 125 -20.48 16.45 7.35
C THR A 125 -21.71 15.56 7.42
N VAL A 126 -22.38 15.37 6.28
CA VAL A 126 -23.45 14.39 6.16
C VAL A 126 -22.83 13.06 5.78
N TYR A 127 -23.26 11.99 6.43
CA TYR A 127 -22.78 10.64 6.14
C TYR A 127 -23.95 9.67 5.98
N ALA A 128 -23.74 8.68 5.14
CA ALA A 128 -24.60 7.50 5.05
C ALA A 128 -23.73 6.25 5.04
N ALA A 129 -24.10 5.22 5.79
CA ALA A 129 -23.33 3.97 5.83
C ALA A 129 -24.26 2.76 5.78
N SER A 130 -23.77 1.67 5.22
CA SER A 130 -24.36 0.34 5.29
C SER A 130 -23.31 -0.66 5.72
N GLY A 131 -23.74 -1.73 6.38
CA GLY A 131 -22.82 -2.75 6.88
C GLY A 131 -23.48 -4.11 6.93
N ILE A 132 -22.70 -5.13 6.59
CA ILE A 132 -23.09 -6.53 6.67
C ILE A 132 -21.96 -7.33 7.31
N VAL A 133 -22.35 -8.27 8.15
CA VAL A 133 -21.51 -9.27 8.79
C VAL A 133 -22.10 -10.63 8.45
N ARG A 134 -21.25 -11.52 7.96
CA ARG A 134 -21.58 -12.92 7.70
C ARG A 134 -20.85 -13.77 8.73
N LEU A 135 -21.59 -14.64 9.39
CA LEU A 135 -21.04 -15.65 10.29
C LEU A 135 -21.33 -17.03 9.72
N GLN A 136 -20.29 -17.84 9.52
CA GLN A 136 -20.44 -19.23 9.11
C GLN A 136 -20.02 -20.14 10.26
N ASP A 137 -20.95 -20.95 10.74
CA ASP A 137 -20.72 -21.96 11.77
C ASP A 137 -20.45 -23.32 11.11
N PHE A 138 -19.27 -23.88 11.36
CA PHE A 138 -18.86 -25.17 10.81
C PHE A 138 -19.33 -26.37 11.63
N ILE A 139 -19.80 -26.17 12.87
CA ILE A 139 -20.31 -27.25 13.73
C ILE A 139 -21.79 -27.49 13.48
N ASN A 140 -22.57 -26.40 13.44
CA ASN A 140 -24.01 -26.48 13.19
C ASN A 140 -24.36 -26.36 11.70
N GLU A 141 -23.36 -26.29 10.81
CA GLU A 141 -23.49 -26.14 9.35
C GLU A 141 -24.41 -24.98 8.94
N GLY A 142 -24.35 -23.88 9.72
CA GLY A 142 -25.20 -22.71 9.57
C GLY A 142 -24.49 -21.52 8.96
N THR A 143 -25.23 -20.68 8.25
CA THR A 143 -24.74 -19.36 7.81
C THR A 143 -25.73 -18.29 8.22
N GLY A 144 -25.25 -17.32 8.99
CA GLY A 144 -25.99 -16.17 9.47
C GLY A 144 -25.51 -14.89 8.79
N TYR A 145 -26.44 -13.97 8.59
CA TYR A 145 -26.16 -12.63 8.10
C TYR A 145 -26.79 -11.63 9.06
N SER A 146 -26.02 -10.64 9.48
CA SER A 146 -26.48 -9.54 10.31
C SER A 146 -25.95 -8.24 9.74
N GLY A 147 -26.74 -7.18 9.80
CA GLY A 147 -26.32 -5.93 9.20
C GLY A 147 -27.38 -4.85 9.36
N TYR A 148 -27.02 -3.65 8.92
CA TYR A 148 -27.94 -2.51 8.83
C TYR A 148 -27.98 -2.03 7.38
N PRO A 149 -29.19 -1.84 6.80
CA PRO A 149 -29.34 -1.56 5.38
C PRO A 149 -28.78 -0.19 4.99
N VAL A 150 -29.15 0.86 5.73
CA VAL A 150 -28.60 2.22 5.61
C VAL A 150 -28.77 2.94 6.95
N SER A 151 -27.74 3.64 7.40
CA SER A 151 -27.74 4.58 8.51
C SER A 151 -27.31 5.94 8.00
N VAL A 152 -28.06 7.00 8.29
CA VAL A 152 -27.79 8.37 7.81
C VAL A 152 -27.66 9.30 9.02
N GLY A 153 -26.69 10.22 8.98
CA GLY A 153 -26.50 11.19 10.05
C GLY A 153 -25.71 12.42 9.62
N ILE A 154 -25.60 13.36 10.55
CA ILE A 154 -24.82 14.59 10.41
C ILE A 154 -23.81 14.64 11.56
N ALA A 155 -22.55 14.88 11.24
CA ALA A 155 -21.48 15.07 12.21
C ALA A 155 -21.00 16.52 12.16
N GLN A 156 -21.02 17.19 13.31
CA GLN A 156 -20.50 18.54 13.49
C GLN A 156 -19.36 18.51 14.52
N PRO A 157 -18.17 19.04 14.20
CA PRO A 157 -17.17 19.34 15.22
C PRO A 157 -17.69 20.48 16.11
N LEU A 158 -17.59 20.32 17.43
CA LEU A 158 -17.93 21.34 18.43
C LEU A 158 -16.79 22.35 18.62
#